data_AF-A0A0W0W3V2-F1
#
_entry.id   AF-A0A0W0W3V2-F1
#
_cell.length_a   1.000
_cell.length_b   1.000
_cell.length_c   1.000
_cell.angle_alpha   90.00
_cell.angle_beta   90.00
_cell.angle_gamma   90.00
#
_symmetry.space_group_name_H-M   'P 1'
#
loop_
_entity.id
_entity.type
_entity.pdbx_description
1 polymer ?
#
loop_
_entity_poly.entity_id
_entity_poly.type
_entity_poly.pdbx_seq_one_letter_code
_entity_poly.pdbx_strand_id
1 'polypeptide(L)'
;MYSKFERVIPINDTTLLKFIEDDAPFYSKLYLYHDNKRVSDCSFKPEEKKQIKEAMQSYTSLINTLKTISNAVNNKYLNEFIELIESYRKNNHQTSPGTCPPRP
;
A
#
# COMPACT_ATOMS: atom_id res chain seq x y z
N MET A 1 2.18 -25.97 12.04
CA MET A 1 2.34 -25.39 10.69
C MET A 1 2.02 -23.92 10.80
N TYR A 2 3.00 -23.04 10.62
CA TYR A 2 2.78 -21.59 10.73
C TYR A 2 2.15 -21.09 9.44
N SER A 3 0.87 -20.72 9.50
CA SER A 3 0.14 -20.18 8.34
C SER A 3 0.51 -18.72 8.14
N LYS A 4 1.59 -18.49 7.39
CA LYS A 4 1.94 -17.15 6.91
C LYS A 4 0.83 -16.64 6.01
N PHE A 5 0.06 -15.65 6.47
CA PHE A 5 -0.93 -15.00 5.62
C PHE A 5 -0.21 -13.94 4.79
N GLU A 6 -0.07 -14.21 3.50
CA GLU A 6 0.53 -13.29 2.55
C GLU A 6 -0.55 -12.87 1.54
N ARG A 7 -0.72 -11.57 1.35
CA ARG A 7 -1.63 -11.05 0.35
C ARG A 7 -1.00 -9.90 -0.41
N VAL A 8 -1.12 -9.96 -1.73
CA VAL A 8 -0.59 -8.95 -2.64
C VAL A 8 -1.74 -8.27 -3.34
N ILE A 9 -1.73 -6.94 -3.34
CA ILE A 9 -2.68 -6.10 -4.06
C ILE A 9 -1.86 -5.28 -5.07
N PRO A 10 -1.98 -5.55 -6.37
CA PRO A 10 -1.38 -4.69 -7.37
C PRO A 10 -2.08 -3.33 -7.33
N ILE A 11 -1.29 -2.27 -7.28
CA ILE A 11 -1.81 -0.89 -7.42
C ILE A 11 -1.82 -0.53 -8.90
N ASN A 12 -0.69 -0.78 -9.56
CA ASN A 12 -0.42 -0.53 -10.97
C ASN A 12 0.47 -1.66 -11.52
N ASP A 13 0.77 -1.66 -12.82
CA ASP A 13 1.65 -2.65 -13.47
C ASP A 13 3.03 -2.79 -12.83
N THR A 14 3.60 -1.69 -12.30
CA THR A 14 4.92 -1.68 -11.68
C THR A 14 4.88 -1.61 -10.16
N THR A 15 3.72 -1.36 -9.54
CA THR A 15 3.62 -1.06 -8.11
C THR A 15 2.63 -2.00 -7.43
N LEU A 16 3.08 -2.68 -6.37
CA LEU A 16 2.26 -3.63 -5.62
C LEU A 16 2.43 -3.44 -4.11
N LEU A 17 1.33 -3.63 -3.39
CA LEU A 17 1.31 -3.72 -1.94
C LEU A 17 1.32 -5.17 -1.51
N LYS A 18 2.25 -5.54 -0.64
CA LYS A 18 2.39 -6.88 -0.11
C LYS A 18 2.25 -6.85 1.40
N PHE A 19 1.16 -7.39 1.91
CA PHE A 19 0.97 -7.60 3.34
C PHE A 19 1.49 -8.98 3.72
N ILE A 20 2.36 -8.99 4.72
CA ILE A 20 2.91 -10.20 5.30
C ILE A 20 2.53 -10.22 6.78
N GLU A 21 1.69 -11.19 7.10
CA GLU A 21 1.32 -11.54 8.46
C GLU A 21 2.22 -12.69 8.90
N ASP A 22 3.12 -12.39 9.83
CA ASP A 22 3.87 -13.43 10.54
C ASP A 22 3.07 -13.87 11.77
N ASP A 23 3.15 -15.16 12.11
CA ASP A 23 2.53 -15.72 13.32
C ASP A 23 3.32 -15.34 14.59
N ALA A 24 4.39 -14.55 14.43
CA ALA A 24 5.04 -13.87 15.53
C ALA A 24 4.07 -12.89 16.21
N PRO A 25 3.97 -12.89 17.55
CA PRO A 25 2.91 -12.22 18.31
C PRO A 25 2.79 -10.70 18.14
N PHE A 26 3.71 -10.04 17.41
CA PHE A 26 3.84 -8.58 17.44
C PHE A 26 4.12 -7.88 16.11
N TYR A 27 4.32 -8.59 14.98
CA TYR A 27 4.74 -7.90 13.74
C TYR A 27 4.05 -8.40 12.47
N SER A 28 3.00 -7.68 12.05
CA SER A 28 2.54 -7.71 10.66
C SER A 28 3.14 -6.52 9.91
N LYS A 29 3.57 -6.74 8.66
CA LYS A 29 4.21 -5.69 7.85
C LYS A 29 3.52 -5.54 6.50
N LEU A 30 3.23 -4.30 6.14
CA LEU A 30 2.78 -3.93 4.80
C LEU A 30 3.97 -3.34 4.04
N TYR A 31 4.34 -3.99 2.95
CA TYR A 31 5.44 -3.59 2.09
C TYR A 31 4.89 -2.97 0.81
N LEU A 32 5.44 -1.83 0.42
CA LEU A 32 5.23 -1.24 -0.89
C LEU A 32 6.41 -1.58 -1.79
N TYR A 33 6.11 -2.22 -2.91
CA TYR A 33 7.07 -2.51 -3.95
C TYR A 33 6.77 -1.65 -5.19
N HIS A 34 7.81 -1.10 -5.80
CA HIS A 34 7.78 -0.44 -7.09
C HIS A 34 8.93 -0.99 -7.92
N ASP A 35 8.65 -1.44 -9.15
CA ASP A 35 9.65 -2.01 -10.06
C ASP A 35 10.42 -3.19 -9.43
N ASN A 36 9.69 -4.08 -8.75
CA ASN A 36 10.23 -5.18 -7.94
C ASN A 36 11.19 -4.77 -6.81
N LYS A 37 11.30 -3.48 -6.49
CA LYS A 37 12.10 -2.97 -5.37
C LYS A 37 11.19 -2.56 -4.22
N ARG A 38 11.56 -2.94 -2.99
CA ARG A 38 10.88 -2.46 -1.78
C ARG A 38 11.18 -0.97 -1.62
N VAL A 39 10.15 -0.14 -1.77
CA VAL A 39 10.26 1.31 -1.61
C VAL A 39 10.07 1.71 -0.16
N SER A 40 9.07 1.12 0.50
CA SER A 40 8.73 1.47 1.87
C SER A 40 8.03 0.31 2.57
N ASP A 41 8.06 0.31 3.90
CA ASP A 41 7.37 -0.67 4.72
C ASP A 41 6.80 -0.04 5.99
N CYS A 42 5.65 -0.56 6.43
CA CYS A 42 4.99 -0.13 7.63
C CYS A 42 4.66 -1.34 8.50
N SER A 43 4.93 -1.24 9.80
CA SER A 43 4.65 -2.29 10.78
C SER A 43 3.40 -1.95 11.58
N PHE A 44 2.55 -2.93 11.80
CA PHE A 44 1.25 -2.76 12.47
C PHE A 44 1.12 -3.64 13.69
N LYS A 45 0.40 -3.14 14.68
CA LYS A 45 0.01 -3.86 15.90
C LYS A 45 -1.06 -4.92 15.58
N PRO A 46 -1.25 -5.91 16.46
CA PRO A 46 -2.28 -6.94 16.29
C PRO A 46 -3.71 -6.41 16.11
N GLU A 47 -4.05 -5.29 16.76
CA GLU A 47 -5.37 -4.65 16.65
C GLU A 47 -5.62 -4.02 15.27
N GLU A 48 -4.58 -3.40 14.70
CA GLU A 48 -4.59 -2.79 13.38
C GLU A 48 -4.58 -3.86 12.27
N LYS A 49 -3.85 -4.95 12.49
CA LYS A 49 -3.76 -6.13 11.61
C LYS A 49 -5.14 -6.66 11.21
N LYS A 50 -6.07 -6.81 12.16
CA LYS A 50 -7.41 -7.34 11.88
C LYS A 50 -8.16 -6.46 10.89
N GLN A 51 -8.13 -5.14 11.11
CA GLN A 51 -8.78 -4.17 10.24
C GLN A 51 -8.16 -4.17 8.84
N ILE A 52 -6.82 -4.21 8.75
CA ILE A 52 -6.11 -4.26 7.46
C ILE A 52 -6.48 -5.53 6.69
N LYS A 53 -6.52 -6.69 7.36
CA LYS A 53 -6.87 -7.97 6.75
C LYS A 53 -8.27 -7.99 6.14
N GLU A 54 -9.25 -7.43 6.84
CA GLU A 54 -10.62 -7.29 6.34
C GLU A 54 -10.68 -6.30 5.17
N ALA A 55 -9.90 -5.22 5.24
CA ALA A 55 -9.83 -4.19 4.20
C ALA A 55 -9.06 -4.60 2.94
N MET A 56 -8.22 -5.63 2.99
CA MET A 56 -7.44 -6.15 1.84
C MET A 56 -8.29 -6.77 0.71
N GLN A 57 -9.61 -6.77 0.84
CA GLN A 57 -10.50 -7.16 -0.26
C GLN A 57 -10.43 -6.19 -1.44
N SER A 58 -10.22 -4.91 -1.17
CA SER A 58 -10.20 -3.85 -2.18
C SER A 58 -9.18 -2.77 -1.82
N TYR A 59 -8.47 -2.24 -2.81
CA TYR A 59 -7.54 -1.12 -2.61
C TYR A 59 -8.20 0.05 -1.87
N THR A 60 -9.42 0.44 -2.28
CA THR A 60 -10.14 1.58 -1.67
C THR A 60 -10.42 1.33 -0.18
N SER A 61 -10.84 0.12 0.17
CA SER A 61 -11.06 -0.27 1.56
C SER A 61 -9.76 -0.23 2.35
N LEU A 62 -8.67 -0.79 1.80
CA LEU A 62 -7.35 -0.79 2.43
C LEU A 62 -6.86 0.64 2.73
N ILE A 63 -6.91 1.54 1.75
CA ILE A 63 -6.48 2.94 1.95
C ILE A 63 -7.34 3.66 2.98
N ASN A 64 -8.66 3.49 2.93
CA ASN A 64 -9.54 4.09 3.93
C ASN A 64 -9.20 3.58 5.33
N THR A 65 -9.00 2.28 5.50
CA THR A 65 -8.58 1.70 6.78
C THR A 65 -7.23 2.23 7.24
N LEU A 66 -6.24 2.32 6.36
CA LEU A 66 -4.93 2.90 6.70
C LEU A 66 -5.07 4.37 7.12
N LYS A 67 -5.92 5.17 6.45
CA LYS A 67 -6.21 6.57 6.84
C LYS A 67 -6.87 6.65 8.21
N THR A 68 -7.85 5.77 8.49
CA THR A 68 -8.50 5.68 9.80
C THR A 68 -7.48 5.35 10.89
N ILE A 69 -6.61 4.36 10.66
CA ILE A 69 -5.54 4.01 11.60
C ILE A 69 -4.59 5.20 11.79
N SER A 70 -4.12 5.81 10.70
CA SER A 70 -3.22 6.97 10.73
C SER A 70 -3.78 8.12 11.56
N ASN A 71 -5.08 8.39 11.45
CA ASN A 71 -5.75 9.41 12.23
C ASN A 71 -5.88 9.01 13.72
N ALA A 72 -6.19 7.74 13.99
CA ALA A 72 -6.33 7.21 15.35
C ALA A 72 -4.99 7.22 16.12
N VAL A 73 -3.89 6.85 15.46
CA VAL A 73 -2.54 6.83 16.07
C VAL A 73 -1.75 8.12 15.87
N ASN A 74 -2.33 9.10 15.16
CA ASN A 74 -1.69 10.36 14.74
C ASN A 74 -0.26 10.16 14.22
N ASN A 75 -0.06 9.11 13.41
CA ASN A 75 1.27 8.65 13.00
C ASN A 75 1.65 9.27 11.66
N LYS A 76 2.58 10.23 11.69
CA LYS A 76 3.10 10.91 10.50
C LYS A 76 3.64 9.93 9.45
N TYR A 77 4.36 8.88 9.86
CA TYR A 77 4.96 7.93 8.94
C TYR A 77 3.93 7.09 8.20
N LEU A 78 2.81 6.76 8.85
CA LEU A 78 1.71 6.06 8.20
C LEU A 78 0.99 6.97 7.19
N ASN A 79 0.82 8.26 7.53
CA ASN A 79 0.27 9.24 6.60
C ASN A 79 1.17 9.40 5.35
N GLU A 80 2.47 9.57 5.54
CA GLU A 80 3.45 9.65 4.44
C GLU A 80 3.44 8.38 3.58
N PHE A 81 3.28 7.20 4.19
CA PHE A 81 3.15 5.93 3.48
C PHE A 81 1.87 5.86 2.63
N ILE A 82 0.74 6.33 3.15
CA ILE A 82 -0.53 6.39 2.42
C ILE A 82 -0.44 7.36 1.24
N GLU A 83 0.13 8.55 1.46
CA GLU A 83 0.32 9.55 0.41
C GLU A 83 1.22 9.01 -0.70
N LEU A 84 2.29 8.29 -0.35
CA LEU A 84 3.18 7.63 -1.29
C LEU A 84 2.41 6.62 -2.16
N ILE A 85 1.61 5.76 -1.53
CA ILE A 85 0.76 4.80 -2.23
C ILE A 85 -0.21 5.51 -3.21
N GLU A 86 -0.90 6.55 -2.74
CA GLU A 86 -1.85 7.30 -3.56
C GLU A 86 -1.15 8.03 -4.71
N SER A 87 0.06 8.52 -4.50
CA SER A 87 0.90 9.15 -5.53
C SER A 87 1.24 8.17 -6.65
N TYR A 88 1.61 6.93 -6.33
CA TYR A 88 1.83 5.89 -7.34
C TYR A 88 0.56 5.61 -8.15
N ARG A 89 -0.60 5.52 -7.49
CA ARG A 89 -1.88 5.32 -8.21
C ARG A 89 -2.23 6.49 -9.13
N LYS A 90 -2.00 7.74 -8.68
CA LYS A 90 -2.27 8.94 -9.49
C LYS A 90 -1.32 9.07 -10.69
N ASN A 91 -0.06 8.64 -10.56
CA ASN A 91 0.92 8.71 -11.65
C ASN A 91 0.55 7.85 -12.88
N ASN A 92 -0.29 6.81 -12.72
CA ASN A 92 -0.81 6.05 -13.87
C ASN A 92 -1.80 6.85 -14.74
N HIS A 93 -2.26 8.03 -14.29
CA HIS A 93 -3.11 8.93 -15.06
C HIS A 93 -2.35 10.07 -15.75
N GLN A 94 -1.02 10.15 -15.61
CA GLN A 94 -0.24 11.29 -16.11
C GLN A 94 0.83 10.90 -17.15
N THR A 95 0.49 9.98 -18.04
CA THR A 95 1.21 9.72 -19.31
C THR A 95 0.27 9.84 -20.51
N SER A 96 -0.27 11.04 -20.72
CA SER A 96 -0.43 11.65 -22.06
C SER A 96 -0.95 13.07 -21.91
N PRO A 97 -0.11 14.06 -22.23
CA PRO A 97 -0.33 14.77 -23.49
C PRO A 97 1.01 14.96 -24.22
N GLY A 98 1.51 13.88 -24.81
CA GLY A 98 2.59 13.96 -25.79
C GLY A 98 2.01 14.15 -27.19
N THR A 99 1.29 15.25 -27.42
CA THR A 99 0.88 15.66 -28.77
C THR A 99 2.15 15.87 -29.59
N CYS A 100 2.50 14.93 -30.47
CA CYS A 100 3.51 15.18 -31.47
C CYS A 100 2.97 16.28 -32.40
N PRO A 101 3.60 17.46 -32.49
CA PRO A 101 3.20 18.41 -33.53
C PRO A 101 3.55 17.80 -34.89
N PRO A 102 2.66 17.90 -35.90
CA PRO A 102 3.02 17.54 -37.27
C PRO A 102 4.16 18.47 -37.73
N ARG A 103 5.23 17.86 -38.27
CA ARG A 103 6.40 18.58 -38.81
C ARG A 103 6.02 19.24 -40.15
N PRO A 104 6.54 20.45 -40.45
CA PRO A 104 6.22 21.22 -41.66
C PRO A 104 6.51 20.50 -42.98
#